data_AF-A0A103XSN1-F1
#
_entry.id   AF-A0A103XSN1-F1
#
_cell.length_a   1.000
_cell.length_b   1.000
_cell.length_c   1.000
_cell.angle_alpha   90.00
_cell.angle_beta   90.00
_cell.angle_gamma   90.00
#
_symmetry.space_group_name_H-M   'P 1'
#
loop_
_entity.id
_entity.type
_entity.pdbx_description
1 polymer ?
#
loop_
_entity_poly.entity_id
_entity_poly.type
_entity_poly.pdbx_seq_one_letter_code
_entity_poly.pdbx_strand_id
1 'polypeptide(L)'
;MEITATINTTLLFPTTPRSRNPSIIPSKRPNLFDLYPAFSNPKNPHKNPICLTHCSTKPTISDDKDNVIKDQDSTISSDSNFNIQNPQKPSSNQEKSPPNSSISRGLVLDLGSEGSWDSIEIGSPVVKRFLSDEEERWYMWYHGRSGGNLDPGSVGLAVSSNGIHWERGKGAVQSGSNVGLVLKSSSDWWSFDTNGVMPGEVVIMSSSKIRASNAVYWLYYTGFSNEKIELLDNSLEFSLENPENGGKGKVCRSLIGLAMSQDGRHWARIEGEHHSGSLFDLGSEGEWDSMFIASPQVVFHASGDLRMYYHSLDLEKGHFGIGMARSRDGIRWVKLGKIMGGGRIGNFDECGVINPCVVRNKKDGGYLMVYEGVGVDGERFIGLALSSDGLKDWRRVEDGPILKRAEENGCWDDGGVGSPCLVHMDGEDDEWRLYYTGIGRDGHTGIGMAVSEGKDVKNFRRWTGFHL
;
A
#
# COMPACT_ATOMS: atom_id res chain seq x y z
N MET A 1 -44.51 -6.17 73.61
CA MET A 1 -45.64 -5.73 72.76
C MET A 1 -45.61 -6.62 71.52
N GLU A 2 -46.65 -7.46 71.38
CA GLU A 2 -47.18 -8.22 70.20
C GLU A 2 -46.15 -8.84 69.23
N ILE A 3 -45.90 -10.17 69.16
CA ILE A 3 -46.71 -11.38 68.87
C ILE A 3 -47.37 -11.41 67.48
N THR A 4 -46.78 -12.20 66.55
CA THR A 4 -47.39 -13.24 65.68
C THR A 4 -46.28 -13.75 64.74
N ALA A 5 -45.78 -15.00 64.70
CA ALA A 5 -46.32 -16.36 64.71
C ALA A 5 -47.05 -16.78 63.42
N THR A 6 -46.39 -17.53 62.53
CA THR A 6 -46.93 -18.81 62.02
C THR A 6 -45.85 -19.75 61.48
N ILE A 7 -45.95 -21.00 61.91
CA ILE A 7 -45.17 -22.19 61.58
C ILE A 7 -46.02 -23.01 60.58
N ASN A 8 -45.39 -23.79 59.69
CA ASN A 8 -45.84 -25.17 59.43
C ASN A 8 -44.75 -26.05 58.79
N THR A 9 -44.32 -27.02 59.59
CA THR A 9 -43.50 -28.22 59.29
C THR A 9 -44.40 -29.27 58.62
N THR A 10 -43.89 -30.21 57.80
CA THR A 10 -43.60 -31.62 58.20
C THR A 10 -42.99 -32.41 57.01
N LEU A 11 -41.78 -32.99 57.14
CA LEU A 11 -41.44 -34.45 57.27
C LEU A 11 -41.49 -35.23 55.92
N LEU A 12 -40.54 -36.08 55.44
CA LEU A 12 -39.52 -36.98 56.01
C LEU A 12 -38.36 -37.28 55.00
N PHE A 13 -37.20 -37.71 55.50
CA PHE A 13 -36.01 -38.29 54.81
C PHE A 13 -36.07 -39.86 54.81
N PRO A 14 -35.01 -40.65 54.50
CA PRO A 14 -34.16 -40.83 53.29
C PRO A 14 -34.00 -42.33 52.87
N THR A 15 -33.44 -42.68 51.70
CA THR A 15 -32.61 -43.91 51.47
C THR A 15 -31.96 -43.97 50.07
N THR A 16 -30.64 -44.21 50.04
CA THR A 16 -29.80 -44.69 48.90
C THR A 16 -29.56 -46.22 49.05
N PRO A 17 -28.72 -46.98 48.28
CA PRO A 17 -28.18 -46.90 46.90
C PRO A 17 -28.24 -48.26 46.10
N ARG A 18 -27.58 -48.30 44.91
CA ARG A 18 -26.85 -49.42 44.23
C ARG A 18 -27.43 -50.09 42.95
N SER A 19 -26.78 -49.77 41.83
CA SER A 19 -26.01 -50.65 40.90
C SER A 19 -26.69 -51.79 40.12
N ARG A 20 -26.62 -51.71 38.77
CA ARG A 20 -25.94 -52.71 37.90
C ARG A 20 -25.86 -52.25 36.42
N ASN A 21 -24.64 -52.16 35.89
CA ASN A 21 -24.26 -52.37 34.48
C ASN A 21 -23.97 -53.89 34.29
N PRO A 22 -24.01 -54.52 33.08
CA PRO A 22 -22.98 -54.28 32.03
C PRO A 22 -23.31 -54.61 30.54
N SER A 23 -22.32 -54.28 29.67
CA SER A 23 -21.88 -54.89 28.38
C SER A 23 -22.80 -54.81 27.14
N ILE A 24 -22.42 -54.12 26.05
CA ILE A 24 -21.40 -54.38 24.99
C ILE A 24 -21.72 -55.57 24.07
N ILE A 25 -21.82 -55.34 22.75
CA ILE A 25 -21.19 -56.10 21.62
C ILE A 25 -21.54 -55.43 20.25
N PRO A 26 -20.71 -55.60 19.19
CA PRO A 26 -20.38 -54.55 18.20
C PRO A 26 -20.70 -54.91 16.72
N SER A 27 -20.50 -53.96 15.79
CA SER A 27 -20.27 -54.24 14.36
C SER A 27 -19.36 -53.15 13.74
N LYS A 28 -18.07 -53.46 13.59
CA LYS A 28 -17.36 -53.91 12.37
C LYS A 28 -17.00 -52.80 11.37
N ARG A 29 -15.70 -52.46 11.36
CA ARG A 29 -14.93 -51.93 10.23
C ARG A 29 -15.08 -52.80 8.98
N PRO A 30 -14.79 -52.24 7.80
CA PRO A 30 -13.94 -52.92 6.84
C PRO A 30 -12.64 -52.13 6.61
N ASN A 31 -11.53 -52.85 6.65
CA ASN A 31 -10.24 -52.44 6.06
C ASN A 31 -10.09 -53.14 4.70
N LEU A 32 -9.28 -52.50 3.86
CA LEU A 32 -8.56 -53.02 2.69
C LEU A 32 -9.33 -53.04 1.35
N PHE A 33 -8.93 -52.16 0.42
CA PHE A 33 -8.14 -52.55 -0.75
C PHE A 33 -7.48 -51.31 -1.39
N ASP A 34 -6.17 -51.43 -1.62
CA ASP A 34 -5.37 -50.58 -2.51
C ASP A 34 -5.96 -50.55 -3.92
N LEU A 35 -6.09 -49.37 -4.52
CA LEU A 35 -6.00 -49.20 -5.97
C LEU A 35 -5.39 -47.83 -6.30
N TYR A 36 -4.07 -47.85 -6.51
CA TYR A 36 -3.42 -47.00 -7.51
C TYR A 36 -4.11 -47.15 -8.87
N PRO A 37 -4.04 -46.12 -9.71
CA PRO A 37 -3.54 -46.36 -11.04
C PRO A 37 -2.33 -45.47 -11.31
N ALA A 38 -1.16 -46.10 -11.24
CA ALA A 38 -0.09 -45.72 -12.13
C ALA A 38 -0.54 -46.09 -13.56
N PHE A 39 -0.70 -45.10 -14.43
CA PHE A 39 -0.58 -45.34 -15.86
C PHE A 39 0.62 -44.56 -16.39
N SER A 40 1.71 -45.30 -16.50
CA SER A 40 2.80 -45.02 -17.43
C SER A 40 2.28 -45.02 -18.88
N ASN A 41 2.74 -44.03 -19.63
CA ASN A 41 2.78 -43.88 -21.10
C ASN A 41 2.57 -45.15 -21.94
N PRO A 42 2.08 -44.94 -23.18
CA PRO A 42 3.01 -45.12 -24.29
C PRO A 42 3.00 -43.96 -25.30
N LYS A 43 4.22 -43.58 -25.70
CA LYS A 43 4.53 -42.96 -26.99
C LYS A 43 3.85 -43.76 -28.11
N ASN A 44 3.28 -43.13 -29.13
CA ASN A 44 3.83 -43.04 -30.50
C ASN A 44 2.83 -42.41 -31.52
N PRO A 45 3.25 -42.12 -32.77
CA PRO A 45 2.95 -40.87 -33.48
C PRO A 45 1.93 -41.08 -34.62
N HIS A 46 1.53 -39.99 -35.29
CA HIS A 46 1.19 -39.86 -36.73
C HIS A 46 0.49 -38.49 -36.90
N LYS A 47 1.08 -37.50 -37.61
CA LYS A 47 1.01 -37.26 -39.07
C LYS A 47 -0.44 -37.40 -39.57
N ASN A 48 -1.15 -36.38 -40.05
CA ASN A 48 -0.87 -35.43 -41.14
C ASN A 48 -2.19 -34.60 -41.37
N PRO A 49 -2.33 -33.71 -42.38
CA PRO A 49 -1.88 -32.32 -42.52
C PRO A 49 -3.09 -31.38 -42.82
N ILE A 50 -2.87 -30.25 -43.52
CA ILE A 50 -3.85 -29.30 -44.15
C ILE A 50 -4.06 -28.03 -43.29
N CYS A 51 -3.94 -26.80 -43.76
CA CYS A 51 -3.50 -26.21 -45.03
C CYS A 51 -2.88 -24.84 -44.71
N LEU A 52 -1.79 -24.50 -45.38
CA LEU A 52 -1.22 -23.16 -45.39
C LEU A 52 -2.07 -22.24 -46.28
N THR A 53 -2.47 -21.09 -45.77
CA THR A 53 -2.71 -19.91 -46.62
C THR A 53 -1.62 -18.89 -46.35
N HIS A 54 -0.82 -18.71 -47.41
CA HIS A 54 0.20 -17.68 -47.56
C HIS A 54 -0.37 -16.28 -47.33
N CYS A 55 0.39 -15.43 -46.65
CA CYS A 55 0.57 -14.03 -47.05
C CYS A 55 1.97 -13.56 -46.68
N SER A 56 2.55 -12.82 -47.61
CA SER A 56 3.98 -12.66 -47.87
C SER A 56 4.62 -11.55 -47.06
N THR A 57 5.82 -11.82 -46.56
CA THR A 57 6.83 -10.82 -46.19
C THR A 57 7.53 -10.29 -47.44
N LYS A 58 7.63 -8.97 -47.61
CA LYS A 58 8.91 -8.28 -47.90
C LYS A 58 8.77 -6.74 -47.89
N PRO A 59 9.86 -6.04 -47.55
CA PRO A 59 9.93 -4.59 -47.45
C PRO A 59 10.30 -3.96 -48.80
N THR A 60 9.77 -2.78 -49.10
CA THR A 60 10.25 -1.93 -50.19
C THR A 60 11.25 -0.92 -49.64
N ILE A 61 12.52 -1.15 -50.00
CA ILE A 61 13.59 -0.16 -50.07
C ILE A 61 13.42 0.55 -51.41
N SER A 62 13.44 1.89 -51.40
CA SER A 62 13.78 2.69 -52.58
C SER A 62 14.91 3.62 -52.19
N ASP A 63 16.11 3.28 -52.65
CA ASP A 63 17.24 4.18 -52.78
C ASP A 63 16.90 5.22 -53.87
N ASP A 64 17.13 6.49 -53.57
CA ASP A 64 17.54 7.46 -54.59
C ASP A 64 18.63 8.36 -54.00
N LYS A 65 19.76 8.36 -54.71
CA LYS A 65 20.95 9.15 -54.47
C LYS A 65 20.86 10.49 -55.22
N ASP A 66 21.82 11.35 -54.87
CA ASP A 66 22.34 12.51 -55.61
C ASP A 66 21.78 13.88 -55.21
N ASN A 67 22.50 14.59 -54.34
CA ASN A 67 23.45 15.61 -54.80
C ASN A 67 24.27 16.23 -53.65
N VAL A 68 25.59 16.07 -53.76
CA VAL A 68 26.64 16.84 -53.09
C VAL A 68 26.98 18.03 -53.99
N ILE A 69 27.07 19.28 -53.49
CA ILE A 69 28.12 20.29 -53.80
C ILE A 69 28.13 21.42 -52.73
N LYS A 70 29.26 21.47 -51.99
CA LYS A 70 30.14 22.56 -51.52
C LYS A 70 29.68 23.75 -50.64
N ASP A 71 30.53 23.92 -49.62
CA ASP A 71 30.89 25.07 -48.80
C ASP A 71 31.00 26.43 -49.52
N GLN A 72 30.73 27.50 -48.76
CA GLN A 72 31.67 28.63 -48.64
C GLN A 72 31.42 29.52 -47.41
N ASP A 73 32.54 29.87 -46.77
CA ASP A 73 32.73 30.89 -45.73
C ASP A 73 32.20 32.28 -46.11
N SER A 74 31.77 33.05 -45.11
CA SER A 74 32.19 34.45 -45.00
C SER A 74 31.94 35.04 -43.60
N THR A 75 33.05 35.44 -42.98
CA THR A 75 33.22 36.42 -41.91
C THR A 75 32.55 37.77 -42.24
N ILE A 76 32.04 38.49 -41.23
CA ILE A 76 32.26 39.94 -41.01
C ILE A 76 31.68 40.37 -39.64
N SER A 77 32.50 41.17 -38.98
CA SER A 77 32.39 41.89 -37.71
C SER A 77 31.30 42.96 -37.61
N SER A 78 30.87 43.27 -36.38
CA SER A 78 30.72 44.67 -35.94
C SER A 78 30.75 44.80 -34.41
N ASP A 79 31.75 45.55 -33.93
CA ASP A 79 31.94 46.03 -32.56
C ASP A 79 30.81 46.98 -32.10
N SER A 80 30.54 46.98 -30.79
CA SER A 80 30.28 48.23 -30.07
C SER A 80 30.64 48.10 -28.58
N ASN A 81 31.60 48.93 -28.18
CA ASN A 81 32.13 49.11 -26.83
C ASN A 81 31.07 49.58 -25.83
N PHE A 82 31.18 49.19 -24.55
CA PHE A 82 31.07 50.14 -23.44
C PHE A 82 31.82 49.67 -22.17
N ASN A 83 32.34 50.69 -21.49
CA ASN A 83 33.35 50.77 -20.42
C ASN A 83 33.23 49.84 -19.20
N ILE A 84 34.43 49.50 -18.69
CA ILE A 84 34.75 48.89 -17.40
C ILE A 84 34.47 49.85 -16.23
N GLN A 85 33.73 49.38 -15.22
CA GLN A 85 33.88 49.80 -13.83
C GLN A 85 33.81 48.58 -12.90
N ASN A 86 34.87 48.34 -12.14
CA ASN A 86 34.93 47.39 -11.04
C ASN A 86 33.87 47.73 -9.97
N PRO A 87 33.28 46.72 -9.32
CA PRO A 87 32.91 46.85 -7.92
C PRO A 87 33.67 45.89 -7.01
N GLN A 88 33.98 46.45 -5.84
CA GLN A 88 34.67 45.92 -4.69
C GLN A 88 34.10 44.60 -4.16
N LYS A 89 35.00 43.81 -3.55
CA LYS A 89 34.73 42.71 -2.64
C LYS A 89 33.90 43.18 -1.44
N PRO A 90 32.70 42.64 -1.17
CA PRO A 90 32.06 42.76 0.13
C PRO A 90 32.37 41.55 1.01
N SER A 91 32.48 41.87 2.28
CA SER A 91 32.77 41.03 3.44
C SER A 91 31.80 39.86 3.63
N SER A 92 32.35 38.82 4.27
CA SER A 92 31.64 37.72 4.91
C SER A 92 30.40 38.17 5.66
N ASN A 93 29.22 37.77 5.18
CA ASN A 93 28.02 37.66 6.00
C ASN A 93 27.53 36.23 5.85
N GLN A 94 27.41 35.53 6.98
CA GLN A 94 26.70 34.26 7.07
C GLN A 94 25.26 34.49 6.58
N GLU A 95 24.92 33.90 5.44
CA GLU A 95 23.53 33.82 4.98
C GLU A 95 22.74 32.96 5.97
N LYS A 96 21.85 33.60 6.73
CA LYS A 96 20.75 32.90 7.39
C LYS A 96 19.76 32.48 6.31
N SER A 97 19.45 31.18 6.27
CA SER A 97 18.40 30.60 5.44
C SER A 97 17.06 31.32 5.66
N PRO A 98 16.24 31.51 4.61
CA PRO A 98 14.95 32.19 4.73
C PRO A 98 14.00 31.39 5.65
N PRO A 99 13.12 32.09 6.41
CA PRO A 99 12.25 31.48 7.42
C PRO A 99 11.23 30.48 6.87
N ASN A 100 10.97 30.49 5.54
CA ASN A 100 10.04 29.57 4.89
C ASN A 100 10.61 28.17 4.61
N SER A 101 11.92 27.95 4.81
CA SER A 101 12.58 26.68 4.48
C SER A 101 12.26 25.53 5.44
N SER A 102 11.87 25.83 6.69
CA SER A 102 11.52 24.79 7.68
C SER A 102 10.10 24.26 7.49
N ILE A 103 9.18 25.11 7.05
CA ILE A 103 7.73 24.81 6.97
C ILE A 103 7.43 23.76 5.90
N SER A 104 8.17 23.75 4.78
CA SER A 104 8.02 22.77 3.69
C SER A 104 9.03 21.63 3.73
N ARG A 105 9.82 21.52 4.80
CA ARG A 105 10.87 20.50 4.92
C ARG A 105 10.26 19.10 4.78
N GLY A 106 10.80 18.32 3.84
CA GLY A 106 10.36 16.96 3.55
C GLY A 106 9.15 16.86 2.61
N LEU A 107 8.40 17.94 2.36
CA LEU A 107 7.23 17.91 1.47
C LEU A 107 7.67 17.74 0.01
N VAL A 108 7.12 16.75 -0.70
CA VAL A 108 7.41 16.49 -2.13
C VAL A 108 6.18 16.57 -3.03
N LEU A 109 4.98 16.39 -2.47
CA LEU A 109 3.72 16.62 -3.17
C LEU A 109 2.69 17.20 -2.19
N ASP A 110 2.20 18.39 -2.48
CA ASP A 110 1.20 19.13 -1.70
C ASP A 110 -0.19 19.01 -2.35
N LEU A 111 -1.25 19.50 -1.72
CA LEU A 111 -2.63 19.48 -2.23
C LEU A 111 -2.79 20.07 -3.62
N GLY A 112 -3.75 19.52 -4.37
CA GLY A 112 -4.16 20.01 -5.68
C GLY A 112 -4.58 21.47 -5.66
N SER A 113 -4.37 22.18 -6.77
CA SER A 113 -4.99 23.51 -6.94
C SER A 113 -6.51 23.41 -6.85
N GLU A 114 -7.18 24.50 -6.47
CA GLU A 114 -8.65 24.55 -6.40
C GLU A 114 -9.31 23.97 -7.67
N GLY A 115 -10.29 23.08 -7.49
CA GLY A 115 -11.00 22.37 -8.56
C GLY A 115 -10.27 21.14 -9.12
N SER A 116 -9.08 20.80 -8.60
CA SER A 116 -8.40 19.53 -8.95
C SER A 116 -9.04 18.37 -8.18
N TRP A 117 -8.96 17.15 -8.72
CA TRP A 117 -9.52 15.96 -8.09
C TRP A 117 -8.89 15.60 -6.72
N ASP A 118 -7.74 16.19 -6.41
CA ASP A 118 -6.91 15.97 -5.22
C ASP A 118 -6.70 17.25 -4.38
N SER A 119 -7.66 18.19 -4.42
CA SER A 119 -7.51 19.54 -3.83
C SER A 119 -7.77 19.64 -2.32
N ILE A 120 -8.32 18.61 -1.68
CA ILE A 120 -8.70 18.66 -0.25
C ILE A 120 -7.87 17.71 0.59
N GLU A 121 -7.59 16.51 0.08
CA GLU A 121 -6.84 15.49 0.81
C GLU A 121 -5.99 14.69 -0.18
N ILE A 122 -4.76 14.38 0.21
CA ILE A 122 -3.87 13.44 -0.48
C ILE A 122 -3.15 12.52 0.52
N GLY A 123 -2.87 11.29 0.10
CA GLY A 123 -2.22 10.31 0.98
C GLY A 123 -1.91 8.99 0.27
N SER A 124 -1.68 7.94 1.07
CA SER A 124 -1.37 6.57 0.61
C SER A 124 -0.48 6.50 -0.64
N PRO A 125 0.75 7.04 -0.60
CA PRO A 125 1.65 6.97 -1.75
C PRO A 125 2.08 5.51 -2.01
N VAL A 126 2.02 5.10 -3.27
CA VAL A 126 2.63 3.86 -3.78
C VAL A 126 3.64 4.26 -4.84
N VAL A 127 4.92 4.22 -4.48
CA VAL A 127 6.01 4.72 -5.33
C VAL A 127 6.79 3.58 -5.97
N LYS A 128 7.02 3.68 -7.29
CA LYS A 128 7.86 2.75 -8.05
C LYS A 128 8.93 3.51 -8.83
N ARG A 129 10.17 3.04 -8.69
CA ARG A 129 11.34 3.53 -9.41
C ARG A 129 11.67 2.57 -10.54
N PHE A 130 11.95 3.12 -11.71
CA PHE A 130 12.37 2.42 -12.92
C PHE A 130 13.68 3.01 -13.40
N LEU A 131 14.70 2.16 -13.55
CA LEU A 131 15.99 2.53 -14.08
C LEU A 131 16.21 1.83 -15.43
N SER A 132 16.55 2.60 -16.45
CA SER A 132 17.14 2.10 -17.69
C SER A 132 18.50 2.77 -17.91
N ASP A 133 19.22 2.34 -18.95
CA ASP A 133 20.51 2.95 -19.31
C ASP A 133 20.36 4.43 -19.77
N GLU A 134 19.16 4.83 -20.18
CA GLU A 134 18.88 6.14 -20.78
C GLU A 134 18.11 7.07 -19.85
N GLU A 135 17.29 6.53 -18.93
CA GLU A 135 16.37 7.32 -18.12
C GLU A 135 16.08 6.71 -16.75
N GLU A 136 15.91 7.59 -15.77
CA GLU A 136 15.31 7.28 -14.48
C GLU A 136 13.87 7.79 -14.49
N ARG A 137 12.91 6.91 -14.19
CA ARG A 137 11.48 7.23 -14.14
C ARG A 137 10.88 6.78 -12.82
N TRP A 138 10.02 7.62 -12.27
CA TRP A 138 9.35 7.40 -11.01
C TRP A 138 7.86 7.60 -11.18
N TYR A 139 7.08 6.62 -10.74
CA TYR A 139 5.62 6.70 -10.68
C TYR A 139 5.16 6.68 -9.23
N MET A 140 4.19 7.53 -8.91
CA MET A 140 3.50 7.55 -7.62
C MET A 140 2.00 7.43 -7.89
N TRP A 141 1.42 6.30 -7.50
CA TRP A 141 -0.02 6.21 -7.36
C TRP A 141 -0.39 6.67 -5.96
N TYR A 142 -1.36 7.56 -5.84
CA TYR A 142 -1.71 8.15 -4.56
C TYR A 142 -3.21 8.35 -4.43
N HIS A 143 -3.67 8.34 -3.18
CA HIS A 143 -5.04 8.69 -2.85
C HIS A 143 -5.24 10.21 -2.95
N GLY A 144 -6.39 10.63 -3.44
CA GLY A 144 -6.81 12.02 -3.38
C GLY A 144 -8.33 12.22 -3.39
N ARG A 145 -8.76 13.37 -2.87
CA ARG A 145 -10.17 13.80 -2.79
C ARG A 145 -10.32 15.29 -3.12
N SER A 146 -11.43 15.65 -3.78
CA SER A 146 -11.74 17.02 -4.23
C SER A 146 -12.87 17.73 -3.49
N GLY A 147 -13.73 16.99 -2.80
CA GLY A 147 -14.90 17.55 -2.11
C GLY A 147 -14.89 17.25 -0.61
N GLY A 148 -15.85 17.83 0.11
CA GLY A 148 -16.08 17.53 1.53
C GLY A 148 -16.47 16.06 1.75
N ASN A 149 -17.04 15.74 2.92
CA ASN A 149 -17.35 14.37 3.38
C ASN A 149 -18.21 13.47 2.46
N LEU A 150 -18.62 13.94 1.27
CA LEU A 150 -19.44 13.24 0.29
C LEU A 150 -18.68 12.78 -0.96
N ASP A 151 -17.48 13.32 -1.23
CA ASP A 151 -16.71 12.92 -2.41
C ASP A 151 -15.88 11.66 -2.10
N PRO A 152 -16.10 10.55 -2.80
CA PRO A 152 -15.36 9.32 -2.56
C PRO A 152 -13.89 9.48 -2.97
N GLY A 153 -12.98 8.92 -2.16
CA GLY A 153 -11.55 8.87 -2.46
C GLY A 153 -11.28 8.22 -3.82
N SER A 154 -10.31 8.76 -4.54
CA SER A 154 -9.88 8.28 -5.87
C SER A 154 -8.38 8.01 -5.89
N VAL A 155 -7.93 7.24 -6.87
CA VAL A 155 -6.49 7.03 -7.13
C VAL A 155 -6.07 7.90 -8.31
N GLY A 156 -4.96 8.62 -8.15
CA GLY A 156 -4.27 9.30 -9.23
C GLY A 156 -2.86 8.79 -9.45
N LEU A 157 -2.24 9.28 -10.52
CA LEU A 157 -0.86 9.05 -10.90
C LEU A 157 -0.13 10.38 -11.00
N ALA A 158 1.02 10.47 -10.32
CA ALA A 158 2.04 11.48 -10.54
C ALA A 158 3.32 10.81 -11.07
N VAL A 159 4.12 11.57 -11.84
CA VAL A 159 5.38 11.09 -12.42
C VAL A 159 6.54 11.99 -12.03
N SER A 160 7.74 11.43 -11.99
CA SER A 160 8.96 12.17 -11.69
C SER A 160 10.16 11.57 -12.43
N SER A 161 11.17 12.39 -12.73
CA SER A 161 12.45 11.94 -13.28
C SER A 161 13.50 11.67 -12.19
N ASN A 162 13.24 12.10 -10.95
CA ASN A 162 14.22 12.02 -9.86
C ASN A 162 13.63 11.54 -8.53
N GLY A 163 12.32 11.30 -8.47
CA GLY A 163 11.59 10.88 -7.27
C GLY A 163 11.41 11.99 -6.22
N ILE A 164 11.71 13.24 -6.56
CA ILE A 164 11.67 14.41 -5.66
C ILE A 164 10.67 15.43 -6.18
N HIS A 165 10.77 15.78 -7.46
CA HIS A 165 9.86 16.72 -8.11
C HIS A 165 8.80 15.96 -8.89
N TRP A 166 7.54 16.12 -8.50
CA TRP A 166 6.42 15.35 -9.04
C TRP A 166 5.54 16.20 -9.94
N GLU A 167 5.25 15.67 -11.13
CA GLU A 167 4.26 16.20 -12.07
C GLU A 167 2.95 15.44 -11.90
N ARG A 168 1.84 16.18 -11.78
CA ARG A 168 0.47 15.63 -11.64
C ARG A 168 -0.49 16.36 -12.58
N GLY A 169 -1.65 15.74 -12.83
CA GLY A 169 -2.73 16.34 -13.61
C GLY A 169 -3.97 16.68 -12.79
N LYS A 170 -4.67 17.75 -13.20
CA LYS A 170 -5.88 18.26 -12.52
C LYS A 170 -7.14 17.40 -12.69
N GLY A 171 -7.19 16.55 -13.71
CA GLY A 171 -8.38 15.78 -14.08
C GLY A 171 -8.07 14.32 -14.39
N ALA A 172 -9.08 13.60 -14.89
CA ALA A 172 -8.93 12.22 -15.32
C ALA A 172 -7.98 12.11 -16.52
N VAL A 173 -7.12 11.08 -16.52
CA VAL A 173 -6.23 10.77 -17.63
C VAL A 173 -7.05 10.49 -18.90
N GLN A 174 -6.66 11.11 -20.01
CA GLN A 174 -7.32 10.98 -21.32
C GLN A 174 -6.45 10.29 -22.38
N SER A 175 -5.14 10.25 -22.18
CA SER A 175 -4.18 9.68 -23.13
C SER A 175 -3.05 8.98 -22.38
N GLY A 176 -2.31 8.10 -23.06
CA GLY A 176 -1.24 7.28 -22.46
C GLY A 176 -0.03 8.06 -21.94
N SER A 177 0.12 9.36 -22.24
CA SER A 177 1.19 10.22 -21.73
C SER A 177 0.77 11.04 -20.51
N ASN A 178 -0.52 11.25 -20.33
CA ASN A 178 -1.03 12.18 -19.33
C ASN A 178 -0.99 11.57 -17.92
N VAL A 179 -1.05 12.44 -16.93
CA VAL A 179 -1.10 12.13 -15.49
C VAL A 179 -2.34 12.77 -14.86
N GLY A 180 -2.70 12.36 -13.65
CA GLY A 180 -3.94 12.79 -12.98
C GLY A 180 -4.74 11.61 -12.46
N LEU A 181 -6.07 11.72 -12.40
CA LEU A 181 -6.94 10.69 -11.87
C LEU A 181 -6.98 9.46 -12.78
N VAL A 182 -6.78 8.27 -12.20
CA VAL A 182 -6.67 6.98 -12.92
C VAL A 182 -7.67 5.91 -12.47
N LEU A 183 -8.20 5.99 -11.23
CA LEU A 183 -9.23 5.06 -10.75
C LEU A 183 -10.21 5.80 -9.81
N LYS A 184 -11.50 5.66 -10.08
CA LYS A 184 -12.61 6.13 -9.25
C LYS A 184 -13.39 4.97 -8.66
N SER A 185 -14.23 5.22 -7.67
CA SER A 185 -15.24 4.27 -7.19
C SER A 185 -16.09 3.70 -8.32
N SER A 186 -16.60 2.48 -8.13
CA SER A 186 -17.51 1.87 -9.09
C SER A 186 -18.92 2.48 -9.00
N SER A 187 -19.58 2.59 -10.15
CA SER A 187 -21.01 2.91 -10.23
C SER A 187 -21.91 1.68 -10.07
N ASP A 188 -21.33 0.48 -10.09
CA ASP A 188 -22.07 -0.76 -9.99
C ASP A 188 -22.52 -1.00 -8.55
N TRP A 189 -23.84 -1.09 -8.34
CA TRP A 189 -24.45 -1.20 -7.01
C TRP A 189 -23.99 -2.42 -6.20
N TRP A 190 -23.52 -3.46 -6.87
CA TRP A 190 -23.06 -4.71 -6.25
C TRP A 190 -21.56 -4.69 -5.91
N SER A 191 -20.81 -3.69 -6.38
CA SER A 191 -19.36 -3.61 -6.15
C SER A 191 -19.05 -3.22 -4.70
N PHE A 192 -17.93 -3.74 -4.18
CA PHE A 192 -17.44 -3.37 -2.84
C PHE A 192 -16.87 -1.94 -2.78
N ASP A 193 -16.50 -1.35 -3.92
CA ASP A 193 -15.79 -0.08 -4.02
C ASP A 193 -16.68 1.09 -4.50
N THR A 194 -17.93 1.11 -4.05
CA THR A 194 -18.96 2.12 -4.43
C THR A 194 -18.77 3.49 -3.80
N ASN A 195 -18.00 3.59 -2.71
CA ASN A 195 -17.81 4.79 -1.90
C ASN A 195 -16.32 5.15 -1.73
N GLY A 196 -15.49 4.81 -2.71
CA GLY A 196 -14.11 5.25 -2.80
C GLY A 196 -13.13 4.12 -2.99
N VAL A 197 -11.95 4.50 -3.45
CA VAL A 197 -10.81 3.61 -3.69
C VAL A 197 -9.54 4.27 -3.17
N MET A 198 -8.64 3.45 -2.63
CA MET A 198 -7.34 3.87 -2.12
C MET A 198 -6.28 2.86 -2.58
N PRO A 199 -5.14 3.31 -3.15
CA PRO A 199 -4.12 2.39 -3.63
C PRO A 199 -3.47 1.65 -2.44
N GLY A 200 -3.14 0.38 -2.64
CA GLY A 200 -2.38 -0.40 -1.66
C GLY A 200 -0.98 -0.75 -2.19
N GLU A 201 -0.92 -1.43 -3.34
CA GLU A 201 0.35 -1.83 -3.96
C GLU A 201 0.19 -2.02 -5.47
N VAL A 202 1.22 -1.64 -6.23
CA VAL A 202 1.35 -1.89 -7.67
C VAL A 202 2.46 -2.92 -7.92
N VAL A 203 2.06 -4.14 -8.26
CA VAL A 203 2.97 -5.21 -8.66
C VAL A 203 3.14 -5.21 -10.17
N ILE A 204 4.37 -5.41 -10.64
CA ILE A 204 4.68 -5.41 -12.06
C ILE A 204 4.94 -6.85 -12.51
N MET A 205 3.98 -7.39 -13.23
CA MET A 205 4.04 -8.75 -13.76
C MET A 205 4.75 -8.72 -15.11
N SER A 206 5.96 -9.27 -15.17
CA SER A 206 6.68 -9.51 -16.42
C SER A 206 6.77 -11.03 -16.67
N SER A 207 6.39 -11.45 -17.88
CA SER A 207 6.59 -12.84 -18.29
C SER A 207 8.00 -13.00 -18.84
N SER A 208 8.84 -13.79 -18.19
CA SER A 208 10.16 -14.18 -18.73
C SER A 208 10.07 -15.03 -20.00
N LYS A 209 8.85 -15.49 -20.39
CA LYS A 209 8.62 -16.34 -21.56
C LYS A 209 8.26 -15.58 -22.83
N ILE A 210 7.94 -14.29 -22.74
CA ILE A 210 7.59 -13.47 -23.92
C ILE A 210 8.63 -12.36 -24.01
N ARG A 211 9.43 -12.33 -25.09
CA ARG A 211 10.36 -11.23 -25.41
C ARG A 211 9.63 -9.91 -25.76
N ALA A 212 8.40 -9.72 -25.30
CA ALA A 212 7.63 -8.51 -25.51
C ALA A 212 7.79 -7.60 -24.29
N SER A 213 8.07 -6.34 -24.57
CA SER A 213 8.31 -5.21 -23.67
C SER A 213 7.14 -4.82 -22.76
N ASN A 214 6.07 -5.59 -22.67
CA ASN A 214 4.81 -5.12 -22.10
C ASN A 214 4.65 -5.69 -20.69
N ALA A 215 5.25 -5.00 -19.72
CA ALA A 215 4.96 -5.20 -18.31
C ALA A 215 3.46 -4.94 -18.05
N VAL A 216 2.81 -5.81 -17.28
CA VAL A 216 1.42 -5.61 -16.85
C VAL A 216 1.43 -5.20 -15.39
N TYR A 217 0.87 -4.02 -15.11
CA TYR A 217 0.69 -3.49 -13.77
C TYR A 217 -0.54 -4.11 -13.13
N TRP A 218 -0.40 -4.54 -11.88
CA TRP A 218 -1.47 -5.07 -11.03
C TRP A 218 -1.58 -4.17 -9.82
N LEU A 219 -2.67 -3.42 -9.72
CA LEU A 219 -2.99 -2.56 -8.59
C LEU A 219 -3.89 -3.34 -7.63
N TYR A 220 -3.34 -3.67 -6.47
CA TYR A 220 -4.11 -4.07 -5.30
C TYR A 220 -4.57 -2.81 -4.58
N TYR A 221 -5.86 -2.70 -4.32
CA TYR A 221 -6.44 -1.48 -3.77
C TYR A 221 -7.48 -1.80 -2.70
N THR A 222 -7.71 -0.84 -1.81
CA THR A 222 -8.82 -0.86 -0.86
C THR A 222 -10.03 -0.22 -1.52
N GLY A 223 -11.16 -0.90 -1.52
CA GLY A 223 -12.45 -0.34 -1.93
C GLY A 223 -13.35 -0.15 -0.73
N PHE A 224 -14.00 1.01 -0.65
CA PHE A 224 -14.94 1.33 0.41
C PHE A 224 -16.37 1.23 -0.10
N SER A 225 -17.25 0.66 0.71
CA SER A 225 -18.68 0.62 0.43
C SER A 225 -19.43 1.70 1.23
N ASN A 226 -20.71 1.89 0.89
CA ASN A 226 -21.60 2.78 1.64
C ASN A 226 -22.04 2.20 3.00
N GLU A 227 -21.76 0.92 3.26
CA GLU A 227 -22.07 0.27 4.54
C GLU A 227 -21.19 0.88 5.64
N LYS A 228 -21.85 1.48 6.63
CA LYS A 228 -21.20 2.07 7.80
C LYS A 228 -21.26 1.07 8.93
N ILE A 229 -20.13 0.88 9.59
CA ILE A 229 -20.05 0.01 10.74
C ILE A 229 -20.25 0.86 11.98
N GLU A 230 -21.36 0.66 12.67
CA GLU A 230 -21.65 1.31 13.94
C GLU A 230 -20.96 0.52 15.06
N LEU A 231 -20.02 1.15 15.75
CA LEU A 231 -19.47 0.60 16.97
C LEU A 231 -20.51 0.78 18.08
N LEU A 232 -20.95 -0.34 18.65
CA LEU A 232 -21.97 -0.36 19.71
C LEU A 232 -21.46 0.15 21.06
N ASP A 233 -20.15 0.35 21.23
CA ASP A 233 -19.55 0.72 22.51
C ASP A 233 -18.53 1.86 22.39
N ASN A 234 -18.62 2.83 23.32
CA ASN A 234 -17.60 3.85 23.60
C ASN A 234 -16.34 3.24 24.27
N SER A 235 -16.01 1.98 23.99
CA SER A 235 -14.93 1.23 24.64
C SER A 235 -13.54 1.46 24.02
N LEU A 236 -13.48 2.11 22.86
CA LEU A 236 -12.21 2.50 22.25
C LEU A 236 -11.71 3.80 22.89
N GLU A 237 -10.46 3.81 23.34
CA GLU A 237 -9.82 4.98 23.96
C GLU A 237 -9.56 6.12 22.96
N PHE A 238 -9.78 5.90 21.65
CA PHE A 238 -9.59 6.88 20.58
C PHE A 238 -10.73 6.85 19.55
N SER A 239 -10.89 7.97 18.80
CA SER A 239 -11.86 8.08 17.70
C SER A 239 -11.47 7.11 16.57
N LEU A 240 -12.28 6.08 16.33
CA LEU A 240 -12.06 5.19 15.20
C LEU A 240 -12.48 5.88 13.90
N GLU A 241 -11.47 6.23 13.11
CA GLU A 241 -11.63 6.83 11.79
C GLU A 241 -10.95 5.91 10.77
N ASN A 242 -11.53 5.81 9.58
CA ASN A 242 -10.79 5.27 8.46
C ASN A 242 -9.52 6.12 8.30
N PRO A 243 -8.33 5.51 8.16
CA PRO A 243 -7.05 6.24 8.16
C PRO A 243 -6.98 7.44 7.20
N GLU A 244 -7.81 7.45 6.15
CA GLU A 244 -7.84 8.49 5.10
C GLU A 244 -9.25 8.99 4.76
N ASN A 245 -10.21 8.93 5.70
CA ASN A 245 -11.60 9.34 5.39
C ASN A 245 -12.16 10.47 6.27
N GLY A 246 -11.35 11.11 7.12
CA GLY A 246 -11.61 12.40 7.79
C GLY A 246 -12.95 12.58 8.54
N GLY A 247 -13.74 11.53 8.68
CA GLY A 247 -15.09 11.54 9.22
C GLY A 247 -15.09 10.99 10.63
N LYS A 248 -15.17 11.88 11.62
CA LYS A 248 -15.28 11.52 13.04
C LYS A 248 -16.32 10.42 13.26
N GLY A 249 -15.86 9.27 13.78
CA GLY A 249 -16.71 8.20 14.33
C GLY A 249 -17.46 7.33 13.32
N LYS A 250 -17.02 7.20 12.07
CA LYS A 250 -17.64 6.30 11.08
C LYS A 250 -16.60 5.50 10.31
N VAL A 251 -16.54 4.19 10.54
CA VAL A 251 -15.77 3.25 9.72
C VAL A 251 -16.65 2.79 8.57
N CYS A 252 -16.19 3.02 7.34
CA CYS A 252 -16.81 2.41 6.16
C CYS A 252 -16.29 0.99 6.00
N ARG A 253 -17.18 0.03 5.74
CA ARG A 253 -16.78 -1.31 5.36
C ARG A 253 -15.89 -1.25 4.14
N SER A 254 -14.73 -1.90 4.21
CA SER A 254 -13.77 -1.98 3.12
C SER A 254 -13.33 -3.41 2.85
N LEU A 255 -13.06 -3.66 1.57
CA LEU A 255 -12.59 -4.93 1.02
C LEU A 255 -11.43 -4.67 0.06
N ILE A 256 -10.70 -5.74 -0.28
CA ILE A 256 -9.52 -5.65 -1.16
C ILE A 256 -9.89 -6.03 -2.59
N GLY A 257 -9.50 -5.17 -3.52
CA GLY A 257 -9.68 -5.31 -4.96
C GLY A 257 -8.39 -5.55 -5.73
N LEU A 258 -8.56 -5.85 -7.01
CA LEU A 258 -7.49 -5.93 -7.99
C LEU A 258 -7.90 -5.25 -9.30
N ALA A 259 -6.99 -4.48 -9.87
CA ALA A 259 -7.12 -3.95 -11.22
C ALA A 259 -5.83 -4.21 -12.01
N MET A 260 -5.93 -4.38 -13.32
CA MET A 260 -4.78 -4.51 -14.23
C MET A 260 -4.68 -3.34 -15.19
N SER A 261 -3.46 -3.01 -15.58
CA SER A 261 -3.16 -1.98 -16.58
C SER A 261 -1.92 -2.36 -17.39
N GLN A 262 -1.84 -1.89 -18.63
CA GLN A 262 -0.63 -2.02 -19.45
C GLN A 262 0.28 -0.78 -19.36
N ASP A 263 -0.24 0.35 -18.87
CA ASP A 263 0.45 1.64 -18.86
C ASP A 263 0.44 2.33 -17.49
N GLY A 264 -0.19 1.70 -16.48
CA GLY A 264 -0.34 2.24 -15.14
C GLY A 264 -1.34 3.40 -15.03
N ARG A 265 -2.05 3.71 -16.12
CA ARG A 265 -2.94 4.88 -16.26
C ARG A 265 -4.38 4.47 -16.51
N HIS A 266 -4.58 3.47 -17.36
CA HIS A 266 -5.90 2.95 -17.68
C HIS A 266 -6.06 1.58 -17.03
N TRP A 267 -6.99 1.49 -16.07
CA TRP A 267 -7.17 0.31 -15.23
C TRP A 267 -8.46 -0.43 -15.53
N ALA A 268 -8.36 -1.75 -15.68
CA ALA A 268 -9.51 -2.66 -15.75
C ALA A 268 -9.59 -3.47 -14.45
N ARG A 269 -10.73 -3.42 -13.76
CA ARG A 269 -10.97 -4.22 -12.55
C ARG A 269 -10.98 -5.72 -12.87
N ILE A 270 -10.47 -6.52 -11.94
CA ILE A 270 -10.50 -7.98 -11.98
C ILE A 270 -11.42 -8.45 -10.85
N GLU A 271 -12.43 -9.23 -11.20
CA GLU A 271 -13.35 -9.82 -10.23
C GLU A 271 -12.64 -10.94 -9.46
N GLY A 272 -12.67 -10.83 -8.13
CA GLY A 272 -12.22 -11.88 -7.22
C GLY A 272 -13.31 -12.92 -6.93
N GLU A 273 -13.05 -13.78 -5.94
CA GLU A 273 -13.97 -14.89 -5.59
C GLU A 273 -15.21 -14.44 -4.81
N HIS A 274 -15.16 -13.26 -4.19
CA HIS A 274 -16.29 -12.74 -3.43
C HIS A 274 -17.36 -12.17 -4.36
N HIS A 275 -18.63 -12.28 -3.98
CA HIS A 275 -19.77 -11.91 -4.82
C HIS A 275 -19.85 -10.41 -5.17
N SER A 276 -19.12 -9.55 -4.45
CA SER A 276 -19.00 -8.11 -4.78
C SER A 276 -17.86 -7.81 -5.75
N GLY A 277 -17.12 -8.82 -6.20
CA GLY A 277 -15.91 -8.67 -7.02
C GLY A 277 -14.62 -8.46 -6.22
N SER A 278 -14.66 -8.42 -4.88
CA SER A 278 -13.43 -8.36 -4.06
C SER A 278 -12.66 -9.68 -4.07
N LEU A 279 -11.36 -9.62 -3.78
CA LEU A 279 -10.47 -10.79 -3.82
C LEU A 279 -10.83 -11.85 -2.77
N PHE A 280 -11.25 -11.42 -1.59
CA PHE A 280 -11.72 -12.28 -0.49
C PHE A 280 -12.59 -11.46 0.47
N ASP A 281 -13.27 -12.17 1.37
CA ASP A 281 -14.18 -11.58 2.37
C ASP A 281 -13.48 -11.31 3.71
N LEU A 282 -14.19 -10.57 4.58
CA LEU A 282 -13.83 -10.30 5.96
C LEU A 282 -13.68 -11.57 6.79
N GLY A 283 -13.13 -11.42 7.99
CA GLY A 283 -13.18 -12.47 9.00
C GLY A 283 -14.63 -12.83 9.36
N SER A 284 -14.85 -14.08 9.76
CA SER A 284 -16.12 -14.47 10.40
C SER A 284 -16.31 -13.70 11.72
N GLU A 285 -17.54 -13.65 12.23
CA GLU A 285 -17.80 -13.02 13.53
C GLU A 285 -16.86 -13.56 14.62
N GLY A 286 -16.22 -12.64 15.37
CA GLY A 286 -15.22 -12.97 16.38
C GLY A 286 -13.78 -13.12 15.85
N GLU A 287 -13.57 -13.15 14.53
CA GLU A 287 -12.23 -13.04 13.97
C GLU A 287 -11.74 -11.59 13.99
N TRP A 288 -10.42 -11.42 14.13
CA TRP A 288 -9.75 -10.13 14.30
C TRP A 288 -9.93 -9.16 13.11
N ASP A 289 -10.24 -9.69 11.91
CA ASP A 289 -10.45 -8.93 10.68
C ASP A 289 -11.91 -8.97 10.19
N SER A 290 -12.85 -9.18 11.11
CA SER A 290 -14.29 -9.23 10.84
C SER A 290 -14.91 -7.87 10.51
N MET A 291 -14.23 -6.77 10.84
CA MET A 291 -14.75 -5.41 10.65
C MET A 291 -14.50 -4.88 9.24
N PHE A 292 -13.25 -4.86 8.83
CA PHE A 292 -12.84 -4.32 7.53
C PHE A 292 -11.47 -4.87 7.17
N ILE A 293 -11.05 -4.77 5.90
CA ILE A 293 -9.68 -5.09 5.50
C ILE A 293 -9.19 -3.98 4.56
N ALA A 294 -7.98 -3.48 4.82
CA ALA A 294 -7.48 -2.31 4.12
C ALA A 294 -5.95 -2.32 3.91
N SER A 295 -5.52 -1.43 3.02
CA SER A 295 -4.14 -1.16 2.60
C SER A 295 -3.35 -2.43 2.26
N PRO A 296 -3.76 -3.16 1.21
CA PRO A 296 -3.10 -4.40 0.82
C PRO A 296 -1.70 -4.13 0.25
N GLN A 297 -0.69 -4.70 0.89
CA GLN A 297 0.70 -4.67 0.42
C GLN A 297 1.09 -6.05 -0.10
N VAL A 298 1.42 -6.16 -1.40
CA VAL A 298 1.73 -7.44 -2.05
C VAL A 298 3.20 -7.56 -2.42
N VAL A 299 3.83 -8.64 -1.97
CA VAL A 299 5.22 -8.99 -2.27
C VAL A 299 5.28 -10.31 -3.02
N PHE A 300 5.98 -10.32 -4.15
CA PHE A 300 6.32 -11.55 -4.87
C PHE A 300 7.47 -12.26 -4.14
N HIS A 301 7.18 -13.41 -3.56
CA HIS A 301 8.16 -14.40 -3.13
C HIS A 301 8.49 -15.37 -4.26
N ALA A 302 9.62 -16.09 -4.13
CA ALA A 302 10.10 -17.01 -5.14
C ALA A 302 9.10 -18.14 -5.45
N SER A 303 9.20 -18.71 -6.66
CA SER A 303 8.41 -19.87 -7.11
C SER A 303 6.89 -19.63 -7.12
N GLY A 304 6.46 -18.42 -7.49
CA GLY A 304 5.05 -18.06 -7.60
C GLY A 304 4.32 -18.06 -6.26
N ASP A 305 5.01 -17.67 -5.18
CA ASP A 305 4.40 -17.44 -3.88
C ASP A 305 4.17 -15.94 -3.73
N LEU A 306 2.93 -15.47 -3.76
CA LEU A 306 2.61 -14.07 -3.50
C LEU A 306 2.11 -13.94 -2.07
N ARG A 307 2.51 -12.86 -1.41
CA ARG A 307 2.14 -12.59 -0.02
C ARG A 307 1.56 -11.21 0.09
N MET A 308 0.35 -11.14 0.63
CA MET A 308 -0.35 -9.92 0.91
C MET A 308 -0.30 -9.67 2.41
N TYR A 309 -0.01 -8.44 2.80
CA TYR A 309 -0.14 -7.94 4.16
C TYR A 309 -1.24 -6.90 4.14
N TYR A 310 -2.16 -6.98 5.09
CA TYR A 310 -3.30 -6.07 5.19
C TYR A 310 -3.57 -5.78 6.65
N HIS A 311 -4.26 -4.69 6.95
CA HIS A 311 -4.61 -4.35 8.32
C HIS A 311 -6.12 -4.38 8.55
N SER A 312 -6.47 -4.51 9.84
CA SER A 312 -7.84 -4.45 10.34
C SER A 312 -7.83 -4.02 11.82
N LEU A 313 -9.02 -3.94 12.42
CA LEU A 313 -9.25 -3.71 13.83
C LEU A 313 -9.74 -4.99 14.52
N ASP A 314 -8.95 -5.45 15.49
CA ASP A 314 -9.32 -6.52 16.40
C ASP A 314 -10.28 -5.97 17.46
N LEU A 315 -11.59 -6.07 17.21
CA LEU A 315 -12.63 -5.50 18.06
C LEU A 315 -12.56 -5.97 19.51
N GLU A 316 -12.28 -7.26 19.72
CA GLU A 316 -12.22 -7.84 21.07
C GLU A 316 -11.15 -7.16 21.92
N LYS A 317 -10.05 -6.75 21.29
CA LYS A 317 -8.93 -6.09 21.96
C LYS A 317 -8.93 -4.57 21.81
N GLY A 318 -9.79 -4.02 20.94
CA GLY A 318 -9.76 -2.61 20.56
C GLY A 318 -8.48 -2.15 19.88
N HIS A 319 -7.67 -3.08 19.35
CA HIS A 319 -6.34 -2.80 18.81
C HIS A 319 -6.25 -3.09 17.32
N PHE A 320 -5.59 -2.23 16.57
CA PHE A 320 -5.26 -2.52 15.18
C PHE A 320 -4.25 -3.69 15.08
N GLY A 321 -4.31 -4.38 13.95
CA GLY A 321 -3.35 -5.43 13.63
C GLY A 321 -3.10 -5.56 12.14
N ILE A 322 -1.96 -6.13 11.82
CA ILE A 322 -1.61 -6.55 10.46
C ILE A 322 -1.73 -8.07 10.39
N GLY A 323 -2.45 -8.55 9.38
CA GLY A 323 -2.54 -9.94 8.99
C GLY A 323 -1.89 -10.21 7.65
N MET A 324 -1.91 -11.48 7.25
CA MET A 324 -1.37 -11.86 5.95
C MET A 324 -2.25 -12.88 5.21
N ALA A 325 -2.13 -12.87 3.89
CA ALA A 325 -2.69 -13.88 2.99
C ALA A 325 -1.65 -14.33 1.96
N ARG A 326 -1.82 -15.54 1.41
CA ARG A 326 -0.94 -16.10 0.37
C ARG A 326 -1.71 -16.44 -0.90
N SER A 327 -1.05 -16.31 -2.04
CA SER A 327 -1.59 -16.68 -3.34
C SER A 327 -0.53 -17.32 -4.24
N ARG A 328 -0.97 -18.13 -5.20
CA ARG A 328 -0.13 -18.67 -6.28
C ARG A 328 -0.30 -17.95 -7.61
N ASP A 329 -1.43 -17.28 -7.79
CA ASP A 329 -1.83 -16.62 -9.05
C ASP A 329 -2.06 -15.11 -8.88
N GLY A 330 -2.02 -14.60 -7.64
CA GLY A 330 -2.26 -13.21 -7.29
C GLY A 330 -3.74 -12.81 -7.27
N ILE A 331 -4.65 -13.74 -7.58
CA ILE A 331 -6.11 -13.49 -7.65
C ILE A 331 -6.82 -14.21 -6.51
N ARG A 332 -6.47 -15.48 -6.27
CA ARG A 332 -7.06 -16.29 -5.20
C ARG A 332 -6.16 -16.30 -3.99
N TRP A 333 -6.71 -15.92 -2.84
CA TRP A 333 -5.94 -15.68 -1.63
C TRP A 333 -6.43 -16.55 -0.48
N VAL A 334 -5.48 -17.08 0.28
CA VAL A 334 -5.73 -17.83 1.51
C VAL A 334 -5.24 -17.01 2.69
N LYS A 335 -6.16 -16.55 3.56
CA LYS A 335 -5.83 -15.84 4.80
C LYS A 335 -5.09 -16.76 5.76
N LEU A 336 -4.03 -16.26 6.39
CA LEU A 336 -3.25 -16.98 7.42
C LEU A 336 -3.42 -16.39 8.83
N GLY A 337 -4.18 -15.29 8.96
CA GLY A 337 -4.48 -14.64 10.22
C GLY A 337 -3.55 -13.48 10.57
N LYS A 338 -3.70 -12.97 11.80
CA LYS A 338 -2.96 -11.84 12.36
C LYS A 338 -1.50 -12.23 12.61
N ILE A 339 -0.57 -11.41 12.12
CA ILE A 339 0.88 -11.60 12.27
C ILE A 339 1.54 -10.55 13.17
N MET A 340 0.88 -9.41 13.36
CA MET A 340 1.37 -8.32 14.20
C MET A 340 0.19 -7.56 14.83
N GLY A 341 0.35 -7.14 16.09
CA GLY A 341 -0.62 -6.32 16.82
C GLY A 341 0.10 -5.23 17.60
N GLY A 342 -0.59 -4.59 18.54
CA GLY A 342 -0.06 -3.50 19.37
C GLY A 342 1.24 -3.82 20.10
N GLY A 343 2.02 -2.76 20.34
CA GLY A 343 3.24 -2.80 21.13
C GLY A 343 2.98 -3.00 22.62
N ARG A 344 4.03 -2.79 23.43
CA ARG A 344 3.88 -2.76 24.89
C ARG A 344 3.17 -1.47 25.30
N ILE A 345 2.59 -1.47 26.50
CA ILE A 345 2.04 -0.25 27.11
C ILE A 345 3.12 0.84 27.13
N GLY A 346 2.78 2.03 26.66
CA GLY A 346 3.67 3.18 26.51
C GLY A 346 4.46 3.24 25.21
N ASN A 347 4.37 2.22 24.34
CA ASN A 347 4.99 2.28 23.02
C ASN A 347 4.16 3.16 22.07
N PHE A 348 4.81 3.70 21.04
CA PHE A 348 4.16 4.52 20.01
C PHE A 348 3.09 3.78 19.18
N ASP A 349 3.06 2.45 19.26
CA ASP A 349 2.13 1.56 18.56
C ASP A 349 1.31 0.69 19.53
N GLU A 350 1.09 1.17 20.77
CA GLU A 350 0.31 0.49 21.81
C GLU A 350 -1.08 0.05 21.32
N CYS A 351 -1.82 0.95 20.65
CA CYS A 351 -3.15 0.67 20.12
C CYS A 351 -3.14 -0.11 18.81
N GLY A 352 -1.97 -0.48 18.28
CA GLY A 352 -1.86 -1.35 17.12
C GLY A 352 -1.02 -0.79 15.98
N VAL A 353 -1.03 -1.56 14.89
CA VAL A 353 -0.24 -1.33 13.69
C VAL A 353 -1.12 -1.39 12.44
N ILE A 354 -0.91 -0.45 11.52
CA ILE A 354 -1.65 -0.32 10.25
C ILE A 354 -0.72 0.04 9.09
N ASN A 355 -1.27 0.11 7.87
CA ASN A 355 -0.59 0.57 6.65
C ASN A 355 0.83 -0.03 6.46
N PRO A 356 0.97 -1.36 6.33
CA PRO A 356 2.28 -1.98 6.14
C PRO A 356 2.84 -1.68 4.75
N CYS A 357 4.14 -1.36 4.67
CA CYS A 357 4.93 -1.46 3.45
C CYS A 357 6.07 -2.45 3.67
N VAL A 358 6.05 -3.54 2.90
CA VAL A 358 6.95 -4.68 3.05
C VAL A 358 7.87 -4.79 1.85
N VAL A 359 9.16 -4.88 2.12
CA VAL A 359 10.23 -5.10 1.14
C VAL A 359 10.98 -6.37 1.47
N ARG A 360 11.23 -7.19 0.45
CA ARG A 360 12.11 -8.35 0.57
C ARG A 360 13.53 -7.96 0.20
N ASN A 361 14.48 -8.18 1.10
CA ASN A 361 15.89 -8.00 0.82
C ASN A 361 16.36 -9.06 -0.18
N LYS A 362 16.94 -8.62 -1.30
CA LYS A 362 17.44 -9.51 -2.35
C LYS A 362 18.72 -10.26 -1.94
N LYS A 363 19.51 -9.71 -1.00
CA LYS A 363 20.82 -10.26 -0.61
C LYS A 363 20.70 -11.44 0.35
N ASP A 364 19.94 -11.29 1.43
CA ASP A 364 19.78 -12.32 2.48
C ASP A 364 18.42 -13.04 2.43
N GLY A 365 17.47 -12.54 1.64
CA GLY A 365 16.13 -13.10 1.50
C GLY A 365 15.17 -12.76 2.64
N GLY A 366 15.62 -11.98 3.63
CA GLY A 366 14.84 -11.49 4.75
C GLY A 366 13.83 -10.42 4.33
N TYR A 367 12.98 -10.05 5.27
CA TYR A 367 11.87 -9.14 5.08
C TYR A 367 11.95 -7.99 6.06
N LEU A 368 11.66 -6.81 5.53
CA LEU A 368 11.56 -5.56 6.26
C LEU A 368 10.16 -5.00 6.05
N MET A 369 9.53 -4.53 7.12
CA MET A 369 8.25 -3.87 7.12
C MET A 369 8.40 -2.53 7.80
N VAL A 370 8.15 -1.44 7.07
CA VAL A 370 7.77 -0.18 7.71
C VAL A 370 6.25 -0.19 7.89
N TYR A 371 5.78 0.30 9.02
CA TYR A 371 4.36 0.27 9.35
C TYR A 371 3.98 1.55 10.09
N GLU A 372 2.70 1.90 10.05
CA GLU A 372 2.17 2.98 10.84
C GLU A 372 1.74 2.46 12.23
N GLY A 373 2.29 3.05 13.29
CA GLY A 373 1.95 2.77 14.67
C GLY A 373 0.91 3.74 15.21
N VAL A 374 0.00 3.22 16.03
CA VAL A 374 -1.07 3.99 16.67
C VAL A 374 -0.80 4.11 18.16
N GLY A 375 -0.54 5.33 18.62
CA GLY A 375 -0.37 5.64 20.03
C GLY A 375 -1.69 5.57 20.81
N VAL A 376 -1.59 5.56 22.14
CA VAL A 376 -2.74 5.55 23.06
C VAL A 376 -3.65 6.77 22.89
N ASP A 377 -3.08 7.91 22.47
CA ASP A 377 -3.77 9.15 22.16
C ASP A 377 -4.24 9.24 20.70
N GLY A 378 -4.01 8.19 19.91
CA GLY A 378 -4.27 8.16 18.47
C GLY A 378 -3.20 8.85 17.62
N GLU A 379 -2.08 9.32 18.21
CA GLU A 379 -0.98 9.87 17.43
C GLU A 379 -0.39 8.80 16.48
N ARG A 380 0.02 9.26 15.29
CA ARG A 380 0.52 8.41 14.21
C ARG A 380 2.02 8.55 14.06
N PHE A 381 2.69 7.41 13.99
CA PHE A 381 4.14 7.29 13.85
C PHE A 381 4.48 6.21 12.83
N ILE A 382 5.73 6.18 12.36
CA ILE A 382 6.20 5.08 11.51
C ILE A 382 7.24 4.26 12.28
N GLY A 383 7.01 2.95 12.34
CA GLY A 383 7.86 1.95 12.95
C GLY A 383 8.54 1.03 11.94
N LEU A 384 9.41 0.15 12.44
CA LEU A 384 10.16 -0.83 11.65
C LEU A 384 10.11 -2.22 12.28
N ALA A 385 9.82 -3.24 11.48
CA ALA A 385 9.88 -4.63 11.87
C ALA A 385 10.62 -5.50 10.84
N LEU A 386 11.21 -6.59 11.32
CA LEU A 386 11.96 -7.55 10.52
C LEU A 386 11.38 -8.95 10.68
N SER A 387 11.40 -9.72 9.61
CA SER A 387 11.13 -11.16 9.63
C SER A 387 12.13 -11.87 8.72
N SER A 388 12.60 -13.05 9.14
CA SER A 388 13.51 -13.86 8.31
C SER A 388 12.81 -14.48 7.12
N ASP A 389 11.53 -14.81 7.26
CA ASP A 389 10.78 -15.52 6.24
C ASP A 389 9.67 -14.70 5.64
N GLY A 390 9.16 -13.64 6.29
CA GLY A 390 8.01 -12.86 5.84
C GLY A 390 6.67 -13.57 6.02
N LEU A 391 6.58 -14.55 6.91
CA LEU A 391 5.35 -15.27 7.25
C LEU A 391 4.90 -14.96 8.68
N LYS A 392 5.85 -14.96 9.61
CA LYS A 392 5.57 -14.82 11.04
C LYS A 392 6.78 -14.23 11.76
N ASP A 393 6.68 -14.19 13.09
CA ASP A 393 7.76 -13.81 14.00
C ASP A 393 8.37 -12.45 13.65
N TRP A 394 7.50 -11.51 13.23
CA TRP A 394 7.87 -10.13 12.96
C TRP A 394 8.35 -9.47 14.26
N ARG A 395 9.61 -9.04 14.27
CA ARG A 395 10.24 -8.40 15.41
C ARG A 395 10.42 -6.92 15.11
N ARG A 396 9.85 -6.08 15.98
CA ARG A 396 10.15 -4.65 16.02
C ARG A 396 11.65 -4.46 16.18
N VAL A 397 12.21 -3.54 15.41
CA VAL A 397 13.65 -3.28 15.47
C VAL A 397 14.00 -2.48 16.72
N GLU A 398 13.14 -1.54 17.11
CA GLU A 398 13.26 -0.70 18.30
C GLU A 398 11.88 -0.47 18.92
N ASP A 399 11.86 -0.06 20.20
CA ASP A 399 10.61 0.32 20.89
C ASP A 399 10.12 1.72 20.47
N GLY A 400 10.99 2.55 19.89
CA GLY A 400 10.67 3.88 19.39
C GLY A 400 10.39 3.90 17.87
N PRO A 401 9.71 4.96 17.37
CA PRO A 401 9.44 5.10 15.94
C PRO A 401 10.68 5.52 15.15
N ILE A 402 10.79 5.07 13.90
CA ILE A 402 11.84 5.49 12.96
C ILE A 402 11.52 6.85 12.31
N LEU A 403 10.25 7.24 12.29
CA LEU A 403 9.82 8.59 11.92
C LEU A 403 8.65 9.03 12.79
N LYS A 404 8.78 10.22 13.37
CA LYS A 404 7.73 10.92 14.14
C LYS A 404 7.32 12.20 13.43
N ARG A 405 6.16 12.75 13.82
CA ARG A 405 5.72 14.09 13.41
C ARG A 405 6.77 15.16 13.67
N ALA A 406 6.72 16.26 12.93
CA ALA A 406 7.66 17.37 13.12
C ALA A 406 7.52 17.95 14.54
N GLU A 407 8.66 18.26 15.17
CA GLU A 407 8.69 18.88 16.50
C GLU A 407 8.40 20.38 16.46
N GLU A 408 8.78 21.04 15.36
CA GLU A 408 8.53 22.46 15.16
C GLU A 408 7.06 22.69 14.79
N ASN A 409 6.41 23.58 15.54
CA ASN A 409 5.01 23.93 15.29
C ASN A 409 4.87 24.65 13.95
N GLY A 410 3.83 24.29 13.19
CA GLY A 410 3.54 24.89 11.88
C GLY A 410 4.28 24.23 10.72
N CYS A 411 5.04 23.15 10.95
CA CYS A 411 5.43 22.23 9.89
C CYS A 411 4.19 21.51 9.34
N TRP A 412 4.19 21.22 8.04
CA TRP A 412 3.08 20.58 7.34
C TRP A 412 2.73 19.16 7.85
N ASP A 413 3.64 18.49 8.57
CA ASP A 413 3.47 17.16 9.15
C ASP A 413 3.65 17.14 10.68
N ASP A 414 3.27 18.22 11.35
CA ASP A 414 3.37 18.39 12.82
C ASP A 414 2.22 17.77 13.62
N GLY A 415 1.18 17.27 12.94
CA GLY A 415 0.04 16.55 13.50
C GLY A 415 0.20 15.02 13.49
N GLY A 416 0.88 14.44 12.49
CA GLY A 416 1.09 13.00 12.39
C GLY A 416 1.81 12.58 11.11
N VAL A 417 2.35 11.36 11.11
CA VAL A 417 2.96 10.72 9.93
C VAL A 417 2.45 9.28 9.79
N GLY A 418 2.14 8.86 8.57
CA GLY A 418 1.51 7.57 8.28
C GLY A 418 1.63 7.13 6.83
N SER A 419 0.91 6.07 6.46
CA SER A 419 0.87 5.45 5.13
C SER A 419 2.26 5.38 4.45
N PRO A 420 3.24 4.67 5.04
CA PRO A 420 4.61 4.65 4.54
C PRO A 420 4.75 3.87 3.24
N CYS A 421 5.65 4.32 2.36
CA CYS A 421 6.10 3.59 1.17
C CYS A 421 7.63 3.66 1.06
N LEU A 422 8.27 2.50 1.20
CA LEU A 422 9.72 2.38 1.24
C LEU A 422 10.28 1.96 -0.13
N VAL A 423 11.23 2.74 -0.65
CA VAL A 423 11.90 2.50 -1.92
C VAL A 423 13.39 2.31 -1.71
N HIS A 424 13.92 1.19 -2.20
CA HIS A 424 15.36 0.91 -2.22
C HIS A 424 16.04 1.73 -3.31
N MET A 425 17.15 2.38 -2.98
CA MET A 425 17.97 3.10 -3.93
C MET A 425 19.12 2.19 -4.39
N ASP A 426 19.01 1.68 -5.62
CA ASP A 426 20.12 0.94 -6.22
C ASP A 426 21.35 1.86 -6.36
N GLY A 427 22.48 1.49 -5.74
CA GLY A 427 23.74 2.25 -5.63
C GLY A 427 24.83 1.47 -4.88
N GLU A 428 26.04 2.04 -4.70
CA GLU A 428 27.12 1.41 -3.90
C GLU A 428 26.79 1.35 -2.40
N ASP A 429 25.93 2.27 -1.95
CA ASP A 429 25.41 2.34 -0.59
C ASP A 429 23.94 1.90 -0.56
N ASP A 430 23.57 1.09 0.45
CA ASP A 430 22.19 0.59 0.66
C ASP A 430 21.31 1.72 1.21
N GLU A 431 21.02 2.72 0.38
CA GLU A 431 20.20 3.88 0.72
C GLU A 431 18.70 3.60 0.50
N TRP A 432 17.87 4.27 1.28
CA TRP A 432 16.42 4.14 1.22
C TRP A 432 15.74 5.50 1.18
N ARG A 433 14.65 5.57 0.40
CA ARG A 433 13.70 6.68 0.45
C ARG A 433 12.40 6.19 1.04
N LEU A 434 11.92 6.90 2.04
CA LEU A 434 10.62 6.69 2.67
C LEU A 434 9.69 7.81 2.23
N TYR A 435 8.70 7.48 1.41
CA TYR A 435 7.57 8.36 1.14
C TYR A 435 6.51 8.12 2.20
N TYR A 436 5.84 9.18 2.66
CA TYR A 436 4.86 9.05 3.74
C TYR A 436 3.78 10.12 3.60
N THR A 437 2.61 9.86 4.17
CA THR A 437 1.56 10.87 4.35
C THR A 437 1.85 11.64 5.63
N GLY A 438 1.96 12.95 5.53
CA GLY A 438 2.04 13.84 6.69
C GLY A 438 0.72 14.58 6.88
N ILE A 439 0.39 14.84 8.14
CA ILE A 439 -0.84 15.51 8.55
C ILE A 439 -0.45 16.71 9.41
N GLY A 440 -0.89 17.90 9.04
CA GLY A 440 -0.75 19.11 9.84
C GLY A 440 -1.77 19.14 10.98
N ARG A 441 -1.52 19.90 12.04
CA ARG A 441 -2.49 20.09 13.14
C ARG A 441 -3.83 20.70 12.70
N ASP A 442 -3.87 21.34 11.54
CA ASP A 442 -5.06 21.88 10.91
C ASP A 442 -5.81 20.86 10.04
N GLY A 443 -5.28 19.64 9.91
CA GLY A 443 -5.84 18.56 9.12
C GLY A 443 -5.43 18.56 7.65
N HIS A 444 -4.61 19.52 7.20
CA HIS A 444 -4.06 19.47 5.84
C HIS A 444 -3.14 18.26 5.70
N THR A 445 -3.25 17.59 4.55
CA THR A 445 -2.44 16.41 4.23
C THR A 445 -1.50 16.70 3.08
N GLY A 446 -0.35 16.03 3.12
CA GLY A 446 0.66 16.10 2.07
C GLY A 446 1.42 14.78 1.97
N ILE A 447 2.18 14.61 0.89
CA ILE A 447 3.11 13.49 0.75
C ILE A 447 4.54 14.02 0.89
N GLY A 448 5.23 13.47 1.88
CA GLY A 448 6.61 13.79 2.21
C GLY A 448 7.58 12.71 1.80
N MET A 449 8.87 13.04 1.87
CA MET A 449 9.99 12.14 1.65
C MET A 449 11.03 12.33 2.75
N ALA A 450 11.46 11.19 3.31
CA ALA A 450 12.61 11.08 4.18
C ALA A 450 13.66 10.15 3.55
N VAL A 451 14.93 10.38 3.87
CA VAL A 451 16.07 9.60 3.38
C VAL A 451 16.77 8.91 4.54
N SER A 452 17.27 7.69 4.32
CA SER A 452 18.04 6.97 5.33
C SER A 452 19.37 7.66 5.61
N GLU A 453 19.86 7.54 6.85
CA GLU A 453 21.19 7.98 7.21
C GLU A 453 22.24 6.93 6.81
N GLY A 454 22.73 7.03 5.57
CA GLY A 454 23.63 6.04 5.00
C GLY A 454 22.92 4.70 4.80
N LYS A 455 23.58 3.61 5.20
CA LYS A 455 23.07 2.21 5.06
C LYS A 455 22.07 1.81 6.15
N ASP A 456 21.81 2.69 7.11
CA ASP A 456 20.96 2.36 8.25
C ASP A 456 19.49 2.72 7.99
N VAL A 457 18.68 1.70 7.74
CA VAL A 457 17.23 1.81 7.53
C VAL A 457 16.45 2.11 8.82
N LYS A 458 17.13 2.30 9.95
CA LYS A 458 16.50 2.69 11.22
C LYS A 458 16.37 4.19 11.39
N ASN A 459 17.22 4.97 10.72
CA ASN A 459 17.34 6.39 10.92
C ASN A 459 16.93 7.14 9.64
N PHE A 460 15.82 7.87 9.70
CA PHE A 460 15.31 8.66 8.58
C PHE A 460 15.33 10.15 8.91
N ARG A 461 15.84 10.96 7.97
CA ARG A 461 15.75 12.42 8.03
C ARG A 461 14.85 12.93 6.91
N ARG A 462 13.94 13.85 7.26
CA ARG A 462 13.15 14.60 6.26
C ARG A 462 14.08 15.25 5.24
N TRP A 463 13.76 15.09 3.97
CA TRP A 463 14.55 15.66 2.88
C TRP A 463 14.55 17.19 2.94
N THR A 464 15.71 17.81 2.73
CA THR A 464 15.96 19.25 2.93
C THR A 464 16.49 19.96 1.69
N GLY A 465 16.38 19.35 0.51
CA GLY A 465 17.04 19.84 -0.70
C GLY A 465 18.40 19.19 -0.93
N PHE A 466 19.03 19.53 -2.06
CA PHE A 466 20.44 19.21 -2.29
C PHE A 466 21.29 20.08 -1.37
N HIS A 467 22.17 19.46 -0.58
CA HIS A 467 23.27 20.19 0.05
C HIS A 467 24.29 20.43 -1.05
N LEU A 468 24.36 21.67 -1.55
CA LEU A 468 25.35 22.11 -2.53
C LEU A 468 26.74 22.17 -1.92
#